data_AF-C5DNM6-F1
#
_entry.id   AF-C5DNM6-F1
#
_cell.length_a   1.000
_cell.length_b   1.000
_cell.length_c   1.000
_cell.angle_alpha   90.00
_cell.angle_beta   90.00
_cell.angle_gamma   90.00
#
_symmetry.space_group_name_H-M   'P 1'
#
loop_
_entity.id
_entity.type
_entity.pdbx_description
1 polymer ?
#
loop_
_entity_poly.entity_id
_entity_poly.type
_entity_poly.pdbx_seq_one_letter_code
_entity_poly.pdbx_strand_id
1 'polypeptide(L)'
;MASSYTVRVNDHEFLSESVMDEKSVVYFRHSERLSKKTHGLSCALADGDLEALAALGRDTDGFLKHELRGPAWLALLKSRLPFDTASSSKNGGGDPHRDEHQIALDVKRSFGDIKDDNAKAFLRHALERTIVRVLRAFPQLSYYQGYHDVCAVFVLVFAHASAPGVGHNLSASTSSTASAEGMDAPHDSDGSDISESLSSSSISTKLADDSLLLVDSEQLFEAVVIFTLLYLRDFMMNSLTFTIDQLALIPLIVKQKDSYFYRTFQLDKIDPFFALSSILTLFSHDLRPQSDDAPSIVFQVFDLVISANSMMVPLVAYSYLLLAKKDDLLLRYKENIDNFDNSTDLIHGVIQQEMIAGSSVQLWNDILDASRNSSLELPRESKKILNKYSVLLTNSRGPILLEEVLTWLSREICLNESVGSRNARLDNKKSPVPKWRLLAQGRGSILVKFSLFIGVAAILLKLYMQSLEGHQGHRRIELYFDQIKSLKFLGLTQPRRVWLDPLKTLLKIGRT
;
A
#
# COMPACT_ATOMS: atom_id res chain seq x y z
N MET A 1 49.52 1.66 -46.49
CA MET A 1 49.98 0.55 -45.61
C MET A 1 49.17 0.62 -44.33
N ALA A 2 48.57 -0.51 -43.94
CA ALA A 2 47.51 -0.61 -42.95
C ALA A 2 47.96 -0.39 -41.50
N SER A 3 47.00 0.08 -40.71
CA SER A 3 47.01 0.27 -39.25
C SER A 3 47.04 -1.05 -38.49
N SER A 4 47.66 -1.05 -37.31
CA SER A 4 47.46 -2.08 -36.27
C SER A 4 47.39 -1.39 -34.91
N TYR A 5 46.20 -1.36 -34.33
CA TYR A 5 46.00 -1.31 -32.88
C TYR A 5 44.85 -2.25 -32.54
N THR A 6 45.21 -3.39 -31.96
CA THR A 6 44.30 -4.40 -31.39
C THR A 6 43.85 -3.98 -30.00
N VAL A 7 42.55 -3.73 -29.83
CA VAL A 7 41.88 -3.72 -28.52
C VAL A 7 40.98 -4.96 -28.47
N ARG A 8 41.24 -5.85 -27.51
CA ARG A 8 40.36 -6.96 -27.15
C ARG A 8 39.26 -6.41 -26.25
N VAL A 9 38.00 -6.55 -26.66
CA VAL A 9 36.82 -6.34 -25.82
C VAL A 9 35.99 -7.63 -25.86
N ASN A 10 35.49 -8.05 -24.70
CA ASN A 10 34.58 -9.19 -24.54
C ASN A 10 33.22 -8.84 -25.16
N ASP A 11 32.82 -9.57 -26.21
CA ASP A 11 31.68 -9.25 -27.09
C ASP A 11 30.30 -9.79 -26.63
N HIS A 12 30.07 -10.04 -25.34
CA HIS A 12 28.80 -10.68 -24.89
C HIS A 12 27.88 -9.88 -23.96
N GLU A 13 28.29 -8.71 -23.47
CA GLU A 13 27.50 -7.98 -22.45
C GLU A 13 26.82 -6.71 -22.99
N PHE A 14 27.21 -6.22 -24.17
CA PHE A 14 26.76 -4.90 -24.66
C PHE A 14 25.64 -4.95 -25.72
N LEU A 15 25.30 -6.13 -26.23
CA LEU A 15 24.36 -6.27 -27.35
C LEU A 15 22.91 -6.62 -26.94
N SER A 16 22.68 -7.10 -25.72
CA SER A 16 21.33 -7.50 -25.28
C SER A 16 20.48 -6.33 -24.79
N GLU A 17 21.08 -5.33 -24.13
CA GLU A 17 20.35 -4.14 -23.67
C GLU A 17 19.92 -3.24 -24.84
N SER A 18 20.76 -3.13 -25.88
CA SER A 18 20.47 -2.26 -27.04
C SER A 18 19.40 -2.82 -27.98
N VAL A 19 19.07 -4.10 -27.90
CA VAL A 19 18.03 -4.76 -28.75
C VAL A 19 16.62 -4.61 -28.13
N MET A 20 16.52 -4.09 -26.91
CA MET A 20 15.25 -3.93 -26.20
C MET A 20 14.71 -2.49 -26.22
N ASP A 21 15.47 -1.53 -26.76
CA ASP A 21 15.03 -0.14 -26.90
C ASP A 21 14.05 0.00 -28.08
N GLU A 22 13.07 0.88 -27.96
CA GLU A 22 11.99 1.13 -28.94
C GLU A 22 12.55 1.61 -30.30
N LYS A 23 13.83 1.98 -30.33
CA LYS A 23 14.59 2.43 -31.51
C LYS A 23 15.41 1.32 -32.19
N SER A 24 15.40 0.10 -31.66
CA SER A 24 16.13 -1.03 -32.24
C SER A 24 15.37 -1.63 -33.44
N VAL A 25 16.10 -1.95 -34.51
CA VAL A 25 15.58 -2.32 -35.84
C VAL A 25 14.85 -3.68 -35.87
N VAL A 26 14.69 -4.35 -34.73
CA VAL A 26 13.96 -5.61 -34.57
C VAL A 26 12.78 -5.39 -33.61
N TYR A 27 11.67 -4.88 -34.14
CA TYR A 27 10.43 -4.72 -33.36
C TYR A 27 9.86 -6.11 -33.01
N PHE A 28 10.22 -6.64 -31.86
CA PHE A 28 9.54 -7.82 -31.31
C PHE A 28 8.08 -7.48 -31.03
N ARG A 29 7.15 -8.35 -31.43
CA ARG A 29 5.73 -8.16 -31.08
C ARG A 29 5.60 -8.19 -29.55
N HIS A 30 4.70 -7.39 -28.99
CA HIS A 30 4.46 -7.32 -27.54
C HIS A 30 4.31 -8.71 -26.89
N SER A 31 3.61 -9.63 -27.56
CA SER A 31 3.46 -11.03 -27.14
C SER A 31 4.77 -11.82 -27.05
N GLU A 32 5.71 -11.59 -27.97
CA GLU A 32 7.01 -12.26 -28.00
C GLU A 32 7.89 -11.76 -26.85
N ARG A 33 7.86 -10.44 -26.58
CA ARG A 33 8.54 -9.84 -25.42
C ARG A 33 8.04 -10.45 -24.11
N LEU A 34 6.72 -10.54 -23.94
CA LEU A 34 6.11 -11.16 -22.74
C LEU A 34 6.43 -12.65 -22.61
N SER A 35 6.43 -13.39 -23.72
CA SER A 35 6.79 -14.82 -23.74
C SER A 35 8.26 -15.04 -23.35
N LYS A 36 9.18 -14.25 -23.92
CA LYS A 36 10.61 -14.29 -23.58
C LYS A 36 10.83 -13.94 -22.10
N LYS A 37 10.13 -12.93 -21.60
CA LYS A 37 10.20 -12.53 -20.18
C LYS A 37 9.67 -13.62 -19.25
N THR A 38 8.54 -14.24 -19.59
CA THR A 38 7.99 -15.40 -18.87
C THR A 38 8.99 -16.54 -18.78
N HIS A 39 9.66 -16.86 -19.90
CA HIS A 39 10.70 -17.89 -19.93
C HIS A 39 11.91 -17.50 -19.06
N GLY A 40 12.41 -16.27 -19.18
CA GLY A 40 13.51 -15.77 -18.36
C GLY A 40 13.22 -15.80 -16.86
N LEU A 41 12.00 -15.44 -16.45
CA LEU A 41 11.55 -15.54 -15.06
C LEU A 41 11.52 -16.98 -14.57
N SER A 42 11.01 -17.90 -15.40
CA SER A 42 10.94 -19.33 -15.06
C SER A 42 12.35 -19.93 -14.89
N CYS A 43 13.28 -19.57 -15.78
CA CYS A 43 14.68 -19.98 -15.67
C CYS A 43 15.36 -19.41 -14.41
N ALA A 44 15.23 -18.10 -14.18
CA ALA A 44 15.82 -17.47 -12.99
C ALA A 44 15.30 -18.07 -11.68
N LEU A 45 14.01 -18.43 -11.63
CA LEU A 45 13.42 -19.15 -10.49
C LEU A 45 13.98 -20.56 -10.34
N ALA A 46 14.12 -21.31 -11.43
CA ALA A 46 14.64 -22.68 -11.41
C ALA A 46 16.12 -22.73 -11.02
N ASP A 47 16.91 -21.77 -11.50
CA ASP A 47 18.35 -21.66 -11.24
C ASP A 47 18.66 -20.98 -9.90
N GLY A 48 17.66 -20.37 -9.25
CA GLY A 48 17.85 -19.59 -8.02
C GLY A 48 18.63 -18.29 -8.24
N ASP A 49 18.63 -17.74 -9.46
CA ASP A 49 19.33 -16.51 -9.82
C ASP A 49 18.54 -15.29 -9.35
N LEU A 50 18.82 -14.87 -8.12
CA LEU A 50 18.17 -13.74 -7.47
C LEU A 50 18.50 -12.39 -8.14
N GLU A 51 19.68 -12.25 -8.74
CA GLU A 51 20.07 -11.00 -9.40
C GLU A 51 19.32 -10.82 -10.71
N ALA A 52 19.25 -11.88 -11.54
CA ALA A 52 18.44 -11.88 -12.74
C ALA A 52 16.95 -11.70 -12.42
N LEU A 53 16.46 -12.37 -11.37
CA LEU A 53 15.07 -12.24 -10.94
C LEU A 53 14.73 -10.80 -10.52
N ALA A 54 15.60 -10.16 -9.72
CA ALA A 54 15.43 -8.77 -9.34
C ALA A 54 15.55 -7.81 -10.54
N ALA A 55 16.41 -8.10 -11.52
CA ALA A 55 16.50 -7.31 -12.75
C ALA A 55 15.20 -7.40 -13.57
N LEU A 56 14.67 -8.61 -13.77
CA LEU A 56 13.43 -8.83 -14.51
C LEU A 56 12.21 -8.22 -13.82
N GLY A 57 12.17 -8.22 -12.48
CA GLY A 57 11.11 -7.58 -11.70
C GLY A 57 11.17 -6.05 -11.73
N ARG A 58 12.36 -5.45 -11.89
CA ARG A 58 12.53 -4.00 -12.08
C ARG A 58 12.15 -3.53 -13.49
N ASP A 59 12.31 -4.40 -14.48
CA ASP A 59 12.01 -4.12 -15.88
C ASP A 59 10.49 -3.93 -16.15
N THR A 60 10.13 -3.37 -17.31
CA THR A 60 8.74 -3.08 -17.72
C THR A 60 7.84 -4.31 -17.60
N ASP A 61 6.59 -4.13 -17.15
CA ASP A 61 5.60 -5.18 -16.86
C ASP A 61 5.85 -6.05 -15.62
N GLY A 62 6.99 -5.89 -14.93
CA GLY A 62 7.31 -6.63 -13.70
C GLY A 62 7.28 -8.14 -13.89
N PHE A 63 6.69 -8.87 -12.93
CA PHE A 63 6.64 -10.34 -12.92
C PHE A 63 5.46 -10.95 -13.69
N LEU A 64 4.67 -10.13 -14.40
CA LEU A 64 3.57 -10.54 -15.28
C LEU A 64 2.36 -11.17 -14.56
N LYS A 65 2.46 -12.43 -14.10
CA LYS A 65 1.36 -13.27 -13.60
C LYS A 65 1.55 -13.66 -12.13
N HIS A 66 0.46 -13.97 -11.43
CA HIS A 66 0.50 -14.39 -10.02
C HIS A 66 1.33 -15.66 -9.79
N GLU A 67 1.23 -16.63 -10.70
CA GLU A 67 2.00 -17.89 -10.68
C GLU A 67 3.52 -17.67 -10.68
N LEU A 68 4.00 -16.57 -11.29
CA LEU A 68 5.40 -16.18 -11.27
C LEU A 68 5.72 -15.24 -10.10
N ARG A 69 4.79 -14.34 -9.75
CA ARG A 69 4.95 -13.39 -8.63
C ARG A 69 5.12 -14.06 -7.30
N GLY A 70 4.26 -15.03 -6.94
CA GLY A 70 4.30 -15.68 -5.62
C GLY A 70 5.70 -16.25 -5.30
N PRO A 71 6.22 -17.16 -6.15
CA PRO A 71 7.57 -17.69 -5.99
C PRO A 71 8.66 -16.62 -6.06
N ALA A 72 8.54 -15.65 -6.99
CA ALA A 72 9.56 -14.61 -7.16
C ALA A 72 9.65 -13.65 -5.97
N TRP A 73 8.51 -13.17 -5.49
CA TRP A 73 8.41 -12.32 -4.31
C TRP A 73 8.96 -13.05 -3.09
N LEU A 74 8.56 -14.31 -2.87
CA LEU A 74 9.03 -15.09 -1.74
C LEU A 74 10.56 -15.30 -1.79
N ALA A 75 11.10 -15.66 -2.95
CA ALA A 75 12.54 -15.87 -3.13
C ALA A 75 13.34 -14.58 -2.85
N LEU A 76 12.92 -13.45 -3.42
CA LEU A 76 13.55 -12.16 -3.18
C LEU A 76 13.43 -11.74 -1.71
N LEU A 77 12.25 -11.84 -1.10
CA LEU A 77 12.05 -11.50 0.31
C LEU A 77 12.90 -12.36 1.25
N LYS A 78 12.90 -13.69 1.07
CA LYS A 78 13.71 -14.61 1.88
C LYS A 78 15.21 -14.41 1.70
N SER A 79 15.66 -13.98 0.53
CA SER A 79 17.07 -13.62 0.32
C SER A 79 17.50 -12.41 1.17
N ARG A 80 16.55 -11.52 1.49
CA ARG A 80 16.79 -10.33 2.32
C ARG A 80 16.68 -10.65 3.80
N LEU A 81 15.65 -11.38 4.20
CA LEU A 81 15.41 -11.78 5.58
C LEU A 81 15.04 -13.28 5.57
N PRO A 82 16.00 -14.16 5.87
CA PRO A 82 15.73 -15.58 6.05
C PRO A 82 14.79 -15.76 7.25
N PHE A 83 13.52 -16.02 6.94
CA PHE A 83 12.46 -16.21 7.93
C PHE A 83 11.70 -17.48 7.56
N ASP A 84 11.46 -18.31 8.58
CA ASP A 84 10.63 -19.50 8.51
C ASP A 84 9.53 -19.43 9.59
N THR A 85 8.45 -20.19 9.40
CA THR A 85 7.35 -20.18 10.37
C THR A 85 7.75 -20.70 11.75
N ALA A 86 8.77 -21.55 11.84
CA ALA A 86 9.38 -21.98 13.10
C ALA A 86 10.00 -20.81 13.90
N SER A 87 10.56 -19.80 13.25
CA SER A 87 11.08 -18.60 13.90
C SER A 87 10.00 -17.75 14.59
N SER A 88 8.73 -17.84 14.14
CA SER A 88 7.62 -17.10 14.75
C SER A 88 7.18 -17.66 16.12
N SER A 89 7.28 -18.99 16.30
CA SER A 89 6.80 -19.67 17.51
C SER A 89 7.56 -19.26 18.79
N LYS A 90 8.73 -18.63 18.65
CA LYS A 90 9.52 -18.11 19.77
C LYS A 90 9.09 -16.72 20.23
N ASN A 91 8.40 -15.96 19.37
CA ASN A 91 8.11 -14.54 19.57
C ASN A 91 6.62 -14.25 19.87
N GLY A 92 5.72 -15.16 19.51
CA GLY A 92 4.27 -14.96 19.70
C GLY A 92 3.76 -15.42 21.05
N GLY A 93 3.00 -14.54 21.72
CA GLY A 93 2.08 -14.96 22.78
C GLY A 93 0.83 -15.57 22.15
N GLY A 94 0.29 -16.64 22.74
CA GLY A 94 -1.02 -17.18 22.32
C GLY A 94 -2.19 -16.23 22.59
N ASP A 95 -1.91 -15.09 23.22
CA ASP A 95 -2.88 -14.08 23.60
C ASP A 95 -3.40 -13.29 22.37
N PRO A 96 -4.68 -12.91 22.37
CA PRO A 96 -5.24 -12.04 21.34
C PRO A 96 -4.53 -10.69 21.27
N HIS A 97 -4.26 -10.21 20.06
CA HIS A 97 -3.72 -8.87 19.82
C HIS A 97 -4.80 -7.79 20.04
N ARG A 98 -4.40 -6.62 20.55
CA ARG A 98 -5.33 -5.51 20.88
C ARG A 98 -6.16 -5.00 19.70
N ASP A 99 -5.63 -5.17 18.48
CA ASP A 99 -6.21 -4.60 17.26
C ASP A 99 -7.09 -5.60 16.48
N GLU A 100 -7.26 -6.84 16.94
CA GLU A 100 -8.00 -7.90 16.20
C GLU A 100 -9.43 -7.50 15.82
N HIS A 101 -10.12 -6.77 16.70
CA HIS A 101 -11.46 -6.28 16.39
C HIS A 101 -11.48 -5.30 15.21
N GLN A 102 -10.51 -4.39 15.15
CA GLN A 102 -10.39 -3.43 14.04
C GLN A 102 -10.04 -4.15 12.73
N ILE A 103 -9.20 -5.17 12.79
CA ILE A 103 -8.84 -6.01 11.63
C ILE A 103 -10.10 -6.66 11.05
N ALA A 104 -10.92 -7.30 11.87
CA ALA A 104 -12.16 -7.94 11.41
C ALA A 104 -13.11 -6.95 10.72
N LEU A 105 -13.26 -5.73 11.27
CA LEU A 105 -14.08 -4.68 10.66
C LEU A 105 -13.55 -4.23 9.30
N ASP A 106 -12.24 -4.10 9.16
CA ASP A 106 -11.59 -3.64 7.94
C ASP A 106 -11.64 -4.72 6.85
N VAL A 107 -11.31 -5.97 7.18
CA VAL A 107 -11.35 -7.13 6.27
C VAL A 107 -12.76 -7.37 5.74
N LYS A 108 -13.80 -7.16 6.56
CA LYS A 108 -15.19 -7.25 6.12
C LYS A 108 -15.52 -6.31 4.95
N ARG A 109 -14.78 -5.21 4.78
CA ARG A 109 -14.95 -4.23 3.69
C ARG A 109 -14.03 -4.49 2.50
N SER A 110 -13.09 -5.43 2.59
CA SER A 110 -12.16 -5.81 1.52
C SER A 110 -12.83 -6.70 0.46
N PHE A 111 -12.18 -6.84 -0.70
CA PHE A 111 -12.61 -7.69 -1.82
C PHE A 111 -14.04 -7.40 -2.33
N GLY A 112 -14.45 -6.13 -2.29
CA GLY A 112 -15.80 -5.71 -2.72
C GLY A 112 -16.11 -5.97 -4.19
N ASP A 113 -15.09 -6.07 -5.04
CA ASP A 113 -15.23 -6.28 -6.48
C ASP A 113 -15.37 -7.78 -6.87
N ILE A 114 -15.13 -8.70 -5.94
CA ILE A 114 -15.28 -10.15 -6.17
C ILE A 114 -16.77 -10.51 -6.17
N LYS A 115 -17.24 -11.12 -7.26
CA LYS A 115 -18.67 -11.47 -7.42
C LYS A 115 -19.06 -12.77 -6.72
N ASP A 116 -18.17 -13.77 -6.74
CA ASP A 116 -18.39 -15.04 -6.04
C ASP A 116 -18.27 -14.83 -4.52
N ASP A 117 -19.36 -15.08 -3.80
CA ASP A 117 -19.41 -14.90 -2.35
C ASP A 117 -18.58 -15.94 -1.59
N ASN A 118 -18.43 -17.17 -2.10
CA ASN A 118 -17.58 -18.19 -1.51
C ASN A 118 -16.11 -17.80 -1.64
N ALA A 119 -15.70 -17.35 -2.84
CA ALA A 119 -14.35 -16.83 -3.07
C ALA A 119 -14.05 -15.63 -2.17
N LYS A 120 -14.99 -14.69 -2.09
CA LYS A 120 -14.88 -13.49 -1.26
C LYS A 120 -14.75 -13.83 0.23
N ALA A 121 -15.59 -14.73 0.74
CA ALA A 121 -15.53 -15.17 2.13
C ALA A 121 -14.20 -15.85 2.44
N PHE A 122 -13.75 -16.74 1.55
CA PHE A 122 -12.47 -17.44 1.69
C PHE A 122 -11.26 -16.49 1.67
N LEU A 123 -11.21 -15.54 0.73
CA LEU A 123 -10.12 -14.56 0.65
C LEU A 123 -10.10 -13.63 1.88
N ARG A 124 -11.27 -13.24 2.39
CA ARG A 124 -11.39 -12.50 3.66
C ARG A 124 -10.87 -13.32 4.84
N HIS A 125 -11.23 -14.60 4.92
CA HIS A 125 -10.72 -15.50 5.95
C HIS A 125 -9.20 -15.64 5.89
N ALA A 126 -8.64 -15.86 4.68
CA ALA A 126 -7.19 -15.91 4.46
C ALA A 126 -6.49 -14.61 4.88
N LEU A 127 -7.08 -13.46 4.53
CA LEU A 127 -6.56 -12.14 4.87
C LEU A 127 -6.56 -11.88 6.38
N GLU A 128 -7.70 -12.08 7.05
CA GLU A 128 -7.84 -11.89 8.50
C GLU A 128 -6.88 -12.80 9.26
N ARG A 129 -6.88 -14.10 8.93
CA ARG A 129 -5.98 -15.08 9.55
C ARG A 129 -4.52 -14.66 9.40
N THR A 130 -4.10 -14.21 8.21
CA THR A 130 -2.71 -13.79 7.96
C THR A 130 -2.34 -12.57 8.79
N ILE A 131 -3.16 -11.52 8.78
CA ILE A 131 -2.89 -10.28 9.53
C ILE A 131 -2.84 -10.55 11.04
N VAL A 132 -3.80 -11.32 11.56
CA VAL A 132 -3.84 -11.69 12.99
C VAL A 132 -2.60 -12.50 13.37
N ARG A 133 -2.19 -13.47 12.55
CA ARG A 133 -0.96 -14.24 12.78
C ARG A 133 0.27 -13.33 12.84
N VAL A 134 0.40 -12.35 11.94
CA VAL A 134 1.53 -11.41 11.94
C VAL A 134 1.56 -10.59 13.23
N LEU A 135 0.43 -10.01 13.64
CA LEU A 135 0.38 -9.17 14.83
C LEU A 135 0.52 -9.96 16.13
N ARG A 136 0.06 -11.22 16.19
CA ARG A 136 0.33 -12.10 17.33
C ARG A 136 1.80 -12.52 17.42
N ALA A 137 2.46 -12.74 16.28
CA ALA A 137 3.89 -13.04 16.23
C ALA A 137 4.78 -11.83 16.59
N PHE A 138 4.28 -10.61 16.34
CA PHE A 138 4.97 -9.36 16.64
C PHE A 138 4.05 -8.36 17.36
N PRO A 139 3.68 -8.62 18.63
CA PRO A 139 2.65 -7.86 19.37
C PRO A 139 3.03 -6.41 19.70
N GLN A 140 4.27 -6.04 19.41
CA GLN A 140 4.79 -4.69 19.51
C GLN A 140 4.40 -3.79 18.33
N LEU A 141 3.98 -4.37 17.20
CA LEU A 141 3.46 -3.62 16.06
C LEU A 141 2.04 -3.13 16.34
N SER A 142 1.72 -1.93 15.88
CA SER A 142 0.36 -1.37 15.93
C SER A 142 -0.29 -1.50 14.55
N TYR A 143 -1.51 -2.01 14.50
CA TYR A 143 -2.27 -2.04 13.26
C TYR A 143 -2.61 -0.62 12.78
N TYR A 144 -2.49 -0.36 11.47
CA TYR A 144 -2.99 0.86 10.84
C TYR A 144 -4.05 0.54 9.78
N GLN A 145 -5.08 1.38 9.68
CA GLN A 145 -6.10 1.24 8.65
C GLN A 145 -5.46 1.48 7.26
N GLY A 146 -5.49 0.43 6.43
CA GLY A 146 -4.78 0.36 5.14
C GLY A 146 -3.79 -0.80 5.05
N TYR A 147 -3.34 -1.36 6.18
CA TYR A 147 -2.49 -2.56 6.18
C TYR A 147 -3.19 -3.76 5.52
N HIS A 148 -4.52 -3.87 5.70
CA HIS A 148 -5.31 -4.90 5.03
C HIS A 148 -5.31 -4.77 3.50
N ASP A 149 -5.23 -3.56 2.94
CA ASP A 149 -5.15 -3.36 1.50
C ASP A 149 -3.79 -3.81 0.95
N VAL A 150 -2.71 -3.68 1.73
CA VAL A 150 -1.37 -4.21 1.37
C VAL A 150 -1.38 -5.73 1.42
N CYS A 151 -1.87 -6.32 2.52
CA CYS A 151 -1.95 -7.76 2.69
C CYS A 151 -2.89 -8.43 1.69
N ALA A 152 -3.96 -7.76 1.26
CA ALA A 152 -4.88 -8.26 0.24
C ALA A 152 -4.17 -8.51 -1.11
N VAL A 153 -3.19 -7.66 -1.48
CA VAL A 153 -2.36 -7.87 -2.68
C VAL A 153 -1.59 -9.17 -2.58
N PHE A 154 -0.98 -9.47 -1.43
CA PHE A 154 -0.32 -10.75 -1.19
C PHE A 154 -1.29 -11.92 -1.23
N VAL A 155 -2.46 -11.81 -0.60
CA VAL A 155 -3.49 -12.86 -0.65
C VAL A 155 -3.87 -13.19 -2.10
N LEU A 156 -4.03 -12.19 -2.97
CA LEU A 156 -4.36 -12.40 -4.38
C LEU A 156 -3.20 -13.04 -5.17
N VAL A 157 -1.95 -12.67 -4.88
CA VAL A 157 -0.76 -13.22 -5.54
C VAL A 157 -0.52 -14.69 -5.15
N PHE A 158 -0.79 -15.06 -3.90
CA PHE A 158 -0.63 -16.42 -3.38
C PHE A 158 -1.90 -17.27 -3.49
N ALA A 159 -2.97 -16.73 -4.08
CA ALA A 159 -4.18 -17.46 -4.40
C ALA A 159 -4.06 -18.10 -5.79
N HIS A 160 -4.40 -19.38 -5.89
CA HIS A 160 -4.35 -20.16 -7.13
C HIS A 160 -5.69 -20.83 -7.38
N ALA A 161 -6.25 -20.63 -8.58
CA ALA A 161 -7.39 -21.39 -9.04
C ALA A 161 -6.89 -22.67 -9.73
N SER A 162 -7.40 -23.81 -9.30
CA SER A 162 -7.16 -25.11 -9.93
C SER A 162 -8.44 -25.59 -10.60
N ALA A 163 -8.32 -26.02 -11.86
CA ALA A 163 -9.45 -26.56 -12.61
C ALA A 163 -10.01 -27.83 -11.93
N PRO A 164 -11.33 -28.08 -12.06
CA PRO A 164 -11.95 -29.28 -11.53
C PRO A 164 -11.30 -30.53 -12.14
N GLY A 165 -10.78 -31.42 -11.29
CA GLY A 165 -10.20 -32.72 -11.69
C GLY A 165 -8.67 -32.78 -11.83
N VAL A 166 -7.96 -31.66 -11.68
CA VAL A 166 -6.48 -31.67 -11.60
C VAL A 166 -6.06 -31.78 -10.13
N GLY A 167 -6.01 -33.01 -9.62
CA GLY A 167 -5.39 -33.30 -8.33
C GLY A 167 -3.89 -33.01 -8.41
N HIS A 168 -3.44 -31.92 -7.80
CA HIS A 168 -2.02 -31.60 -7.76
C HIS A 168 -1.31 -32.58 -6.83
N ASN A 169 -0.74 -33.65 -7.39
CA ASN A 169 0.21 -34.52 -6.70
C ASN A 169 1.54 -33.76 -6.51
N LEU A 170 1.58 -32.82 -5.57
CA LEU A 170 2.84 -32.36 -4.96
C LEU A 170 3.21 -33.30 -3.82
N SER A 171 3.61 -34.52 -4.17
CA SER A 171 4.33 -35.40 -3.27
C SER A 171 5.48 -36.05 -4.04
N ALA A 172 6.66 -35.49 -3.89
CA ALA A 172 7.89 -36.19 -4.23
C ALA A 172 8.04 -37.38 -3.25
N SER A 173 7.67 -38.56 -3.74
CA SER A 173 8.37 -39.85 -3.56
C SER A 173 8.65 -40.32 -2.12
N THR A 174 7.86 -41.28 -1.61
CA THR A 174 8.23 -42.71 -1.41
C THR A 174 7.39 -43.40 -0.32
N SER A 175 6.80 -44.56 -0.68
CA SER A 175 6.30 -45.70 0.13
C SER A 175 5.25 -45.44 1.23
N SER A 176 4.19 -46.24 1.46
CA SER A 176 3.64 -47.47 0.88
C SER A 176 2.33 -47.76 1.64
N THR A 177 1.26 -48.11 0.91
CA THR A 177 0.15 -49.00 1.29
C THR A 177 -0.43 -48.99 2.71
N ALA A 178 -1.72 -48.64 2.86
CA ALA A 178 -2.75 -49.53 3.43
C ALA A 178 -4.16 -48.90 3.37
N SER A 179 -5.12 -49.77 3.10
CA SER A 179 -6.56 -49.62 2.84
C SER A 179 -7.45 -49.66 4.10
N ALA A 180 -8.59 -48.96 4.08
CA ALA A 180 -9.91 -49.30 4.68
C ALA A 180 -10.82 -48.05 4.60
N GLU A 181 -11.90 -48.02 3.80
CA GLU A 181 -13.28 -48.47 4.08
C GLU A 181 -13.95 -47.85 5.33
N GLY A 182 -15.07 -47.12 5.13
CA GLY A 182 -16.14 -47.03 6.15
C GLY A 182 -16.89 -45.70 6.34
N MET A 183 -18.11 -45.64 5.78
CA MET A 183 -19.37 -45.09 6.33
C MET A 183 -19.73 -43.58 6.30
N ASP A 184 -20.93 -43.38 5.74
CA ASP A 184 -21.79 -42.20 5.66
C ASP A 184 -22.34 -41.68 7.00
N ALA A 185 -22.54 -40.36 7.10
CA ALA A 185 -23.72 -39.74 7.72
C ALA A 185 -23.87 -38.26 7.27
N PRO A 186 -25.10 -37.75 7.02
CA PRO A 186 -25.32 -36.39 6.55
C PRO A 186 -25.49 -35.42 7.73
N HIS A 187 -24.88 -34.24 7.63
CA HIS A 187 -25.16 -33.12 8.52
C HIS A 187 -25.37 -31.86 7.68
N ASP A 188 -26.61 -31.37 7.72
CA ASP A 188 -26.98 -30.03 7.28
C ASP A 188 -26.30 -28.98 8.17
N SER A 189 -25.44 -28.15 7.57
CA SER A 189 -25.15 -26.81 8.07
C SER A 189 -24.84 -25.89 6.90
N ASP A 190 -25.70 -24.89 6.71
CA ASP A 190 -25.49 -23.72 5.87
C ASP A 190 -24.25 -22.96 6.36
N GLY A 191 -23.16 -23.05 5.61
CA GLY A 191 -21.87 -22.43 5.94
C GLY A 191 -20.80 -22.86 4.93
N SER A 192 -20.08 -21.90 4.35
CA SER A 192 -19.03 -22.15 3.35
C SER A 192 -18.02 -23.22 3.81
N ASP A 193 -17.94 -24.34 3.10
CA ASP A 193 -17.04 -25.47 3.38
C ASP A 193 -15.56 -25.10 3.10
N ILE A 194 -14.95 -24.33 3.98
CA ILE A 194 -13.49 -24.13 3.99
C ILE A 194 -12.87 -25.40 4.56
N SER A 195 -12.19 -26.18 3.72
CA SER A 195 -11.49 -27.39 4.15
C SER A 195 -10.05 -27.05 4.54
N GLU A 196 -9.73 -27.18 5.83
CA GLU A 196 -8.35 -27.21 6.31
C GLU A 196 -7.88 -28.68 6.30
N SER A 197 -6.96 -29.02 5.39
CA SER A 197 -6.34 -30.34 5.39
C SER A 197 -5.25 -30.35 6.47
N LEU A 198 -5.35 -31.27 7.44
CA LEU A 198 -4.44 -31.42 8.59
C LEU A 198 -2.99 -31.80 8.20
N SER A 199 -2.69 -31.89 6.91
CA SER A 199 -1.40 -32.36 6.37
C SER A 199 -0.81 -31.45 5.29
N SER A 200 -1.53 -30.45 4.80
CA SER A 200 -1.03 -29.46 3.83
C SER A 200 -1.14 -28.05 4.41
N SER A 201 -0.06 -27.27 4.32
CA SER A 201 0.05 -25.84 4.70
C SER A 201 -0.92 -24.89 3.97
N SER A 202 -1.81 -25.42 3.14
CA SER A 202 -2.70 -24.68 2.25
C SER A 202 -4.16 -24.84 2.66
N ILE A 203 -4.89 -23.74 2.60
CA ILE A 203 -6.35 -23.71 2.78
C ILE A 203 -7.03 -23.70 1.41
N SER A 204 -8.24 -24.27 1.31
CA SER A 204 -8.97 -24.34 0.04
C SER A 204 -10.48 -24.11 0.20
N THR A 205 -11.12 -23.64 -0.88
CA THR A 205 -12.58 -23.59 -1.01
C THR A 205 -13.01 -23.98 -2.43
N LYS A 206 -14.24 -24.48 -2.58
CA LYS A 206 -14.87 -24.70 -3.89
C LYS A 206 -15.56 -23.43 -4.37
N LEU A 207 -15.35 -23.11 -5.65
CA LEU A 207 -15.98 -22.00 -6.34
C LEU A 207 -17.32 -22.43 -6.96
N ALA A 208 -18.12 -21.45 -7.39
CA ALA A 208 -19.43 -21.70 -8.00
C ALA A 208 -19.37 -22.52 -9.33
N ASP A 209 -18.21 -22.57 -9.97
CA ASP A 209 -17.94 -23.33 -11.21
C ASP A 209 -17.25 -24.69 -10.95
N ASP A 210 -17.28 -25.18 -9.71
CA ASP A 210 -16.59 -26.39 -9.22
C ASP A 210 -15.04 -26.31 -9.25
N SER A 211 -14.45 -25.17 -9.63
CA SER A 211 -13.01 -24.94 -9.52
C SER A 211 -12.60 -24.83 -8.04
N LEU A 212 -11.36 -25.19 -7.72
CA LEU A 212 -10.81 -25.06 -6.37
C LEU A 212 -9.94 -23.81 -6.26
N LEU A 213 -10.24 -22.95 -5.28
CA LEU A 213 -9.39 -21.83 -4.93
C LEU A 213 -8.52 -22.22 -3.73
N LEU A 214 -7.21 -22.14 -3.90
CA LEU A 214 -6.19 -22.56 -2.96
C LEU A 214 -5.34 -21.37 -2.54
N VAL A 215 -4.95 -21.30 -1.26
CA VAL A 215 -3.95 -20.33 -0.75
C VAL A 215 -2.93 -21.08 0.08
N ASP A 216 -1.65 -20.96 -0.26
CA ASP A 216 -0.56 -21.46 0.59
C ASP A 216 -0.40 -20.53 1.80
N SER A 217 -0.93 -20.97 2.95
CA SER A 217 -1.04 -20.12 4.13
C SER A 217 0.30 -19.89 4.83
N GLU A 218 1.28 -20.78 4.65
CA GLU A 218 2.60 -20.65 5.26
C GLU A 218 3.47 -19.71 4.42
N GLN A 219 3.53 -19.91 3.10
CA GLN A 219 4.29 -19.02 2.21
C GLN A 219 3.73 -17.60 2.22
N LEU A 220 2.40 -17.45 2.22
CA LEU A 220 1.74 -16.14 2.36
C LEU A 220 2.13 -15.47 3.68
N PHE A 221 2.09 -16.20 4.79
CA PHE A 221 2.45 -15.67 6.10
C PHE A 221 3.92 -15.22 6.14
N GLU A 222 4.85 -16.05 5.65
CA GLU A 222 6.27 -15.70 5.58
C GLU A 222 6.52 -14.46 4.73
N ALA A 223 5.92 -14.38 3.53
CA ALA A 223 6.06 -13.24 2.64
C ALA A 223 5.55 -11.95 3.31
N VAL A 224 4.36 -11.99 3.94
CA VAL A 224 3.77 -10.83 4.61
C VAL A 224 4.58 -10.43 5.84
N VAL A 225 5.08 -11.36 6.64
CA VAL A 225 5.96 -11.04 7.79
C VAL A 225 7.22 -10.35 7.32
N ILE A 226 7.93 -10.93 6.34
CA ILE A 226 9.17 -10.34 5.84
C ILE A 226 8.90 -8.96 5.27
N PHE A 227 7.85 -8.81 4.46
CA PHE A 227 7.50 -7.54 3.86
C PHE A 227 7.18 -6.47 4.92
N THR A 228 6.40 -6.85 5.94
CA THR A 228 6.04 -5.98 7.05
C THR A 228 7.26 -5.49 7.81
N LEU A 229 8.14 -6.43 8.17
CA LEU A 229 9.33 -6.13 8.93
C LEU A 229 10.37 -5.36 8.13
N LEU A 230 10.44 -5.47 6.80
CA LEU A 230 11.43 -4.77 5.99
C LEU A 230 10.92 -3.42 5.45
N TYR A 231 9.63 -3.27 5.18
CA TYR A 231 9.10 -2.13 4.43
C TYR A 231 8.04 -1.31 5.16
N LEU A 232 7.34 -1.85 6.17
CA LEU A 232 6.15 -1.21 6.76
C LEU A 232 6.29 -0.77 8.21
N ARG A 233 7.43 -1.07 8.87
CA ARG A 233 7.60 -0.81 10.32
C ARG A 233 7.27 0.63 10.73
N ASP A 234 7.77 1.62 10.00
CA ASP A 234 7.54 3.04 10.29
C ASP A 234 6.03 3.41 10.35
N PHE A 235 5.18 2.67 9.64
CA PHE A 235 3.73 2.88 9.59
C PHE A 235 2.98 2.18 10.73
N MET A 236 3.61 1.18 11.36
CA MET A 236 3.03 0.34 12.40
C MET A 236 3.43 0.80 13.81
N MET A 237 3.76 2.08 13.95
CA MET A 237 4.01 2.74 15.23
C MET A 237 2.70 3.17 15.89
N ASN A 238 2.75 3.58 17.16
CA ASN A 238 1.57 4.12 17.86
C ASN A 238 1.19 5.57 17.43
N SER A 239 1.95 6.16 16.50
CA SER A 239 1.75 7.49 15.94
C SER A 239 2.25 7.55 14.50
N LEU A 240 1.55 8.30 13.65
CA LEU A 240 1.90 8.53 12.24
C LEU A 240 3.12 9.44 12.03
N THR A 241 3.84 9.82 13.09
CA THR A 241 4.95 10.78 12.99
C THR A 241 6.02 10.31 12.00
N PHE A 242 6.45 9.06 12.07
CA PHE A 242 7.50 8.54 11.16
C PHE A 242 6.98 8.34 9.74
N THR A 243 5.70 8.01 9.57
CA THR A 243 5.05 8.04 8.25
C THR A 243 5.14 9.44 7.64
N ILE A 244 4.80 10.47 8.40
CA ILE A 244 4.84 11.87 7.94
C ILE A 244 6.28 12.29 7.58
N ASP A 245 7.27 11.84 8.35
CA ASP A 245 8.70 12.07 8.04
C ASP A 245 9.07 11.48 6.67
N GLN A 246 8.57 10.29 6.31
CA GLN A 246 8.76 9.74 4.97
C GLN A 246 8.07 10.56 3.89
N LEU A 247 6.82 10.99 4.13
CA LEU A 247 6.06 11.79 3.16
C LEU A 247 6.73 13.15 2.87
N ALA A 248 7.44 13.71 3.85
CA ALA A 248 8.21 14.96 3.68
C ALA A 248 9.32 14.85 2.62
N LEU A 249 9.67 13.65 2.17
CA LEU A 249 10.57 13.45 1.05
C LEU A 249 9.93 13.74 -0.32
N ILE A 250 8.61 13.61 -0.46
CA ILE A 250 7.92 13.84 -1.74
C ILE A 250 8.14 15.27 -2.25
N PRO A 251 7.89 16.33 -1.46
CA PRO A 251 8.21 17.70 -1.89
C PRO A 251 9.69 17.91 -2.23
N LEU A 252 10.62 17.21 -1.56
CA LEU A 252 12.06 17.33 -1.83
C LEU A 252 12.43 16.69 -3.17
N ILE A 253 11.86 15.54 -3.50
CA ILE A 253 12.04 14.88 -4.80
C ILE A 253 11.48 15.78 -5.90
N VAL A 254 10.26 16.32 -5.72
CA VAL A 254 9.65 17.26 -6.67
C VAL A 254 10.53 18.50 -6.85
N LYS A 255 11.09 19.07 -5.78
CA LYS A 255 12.00 20.23 -5.85
C LYS A 255 13.25 19.97 -6.69
N GLN A 256 13.84 18.77 -6.58
CA GLN A 256 15.02 18.39 -7.36
C GLN A 256 14.73 18.29 -8.85
N LYS A 257 13.50 17.88 -9.22
CA LYS A 257 13.08 17.67 -10.61
C LYS A 257 12.47 18.93 -11.25
N ASP A 258 11.64 19.66 -10.52
CA ASP A 258 10.96 20.88 -10.96
C ASP A 258 10.83 21.89 -9.81
N SER A 259 11.91 22.65 -9.60
CA SER A 259 11.95 23.71 -8.59
C SER A 259 10.95 24.84 -8.84
N TYR A 260 10.50 25.04 -10.08
CA TYR A 260 9.51 26.07 -10.40
C TYR A 260 8.12 25.62 -9.94
N PHE A 261 7.70 24.40 -10.25
CA PHE A 261 6.45 23.83 -9.77
C PHE A 261 6.42 23.78 -8.23
N TYR A 262 7.50 23.31 -7.60
CA TYR A 262 7.62 23.27 -6.14
C TYR A 262 7.33 24.62 -5.47
N ARG A 263 7.91 25.72 -5.99
CA ARG A 263 7.71 27.06 -5.43
C ARG A 263 6.35 27.64 -5.78
N THR A 264 5.93 27.51 -7.03
CA THR A 264 4.66 28.07 -7.52
C THR A 264 3.47 27.42 -6.84
N PHE A 265 3.53 26.11 -6.62
CA PHE A 265 2.49 25.34 -5.95
C PHE A 265 2.67 25.27 -4.41
N GLN A 266 3.69 25.95 -3.87
CA GLN A 266 3.94 26.13 -2.43
C GLN A 266 4.03 24.81 -1.64
N LEU A 267 4.69 23.80 -2.21
CA LEU A 267 4.84 22.48 -1.59
C LEU A 267 5.69 22.51 -0.31
N ASP A 268 6.42 23.58 -0.04
CA ASP A 268 7.20 23.81 1.18
C ASP A 268 6.34 24.23 2.39
N LYS A 269 5.11 24.69 2.13
CA LYS A 269 4.22 25.23 3.17
C LYS A 269 3.11 24.27 3.59
N ILE A 270 3.02 23.11 2.95
CA ILE A 270 2.00 22.11 3.22
C ILE A 270 2.64 20.89 3.83
N ASP A 271 1.95 20.31 4.81
CA ASP A 271 2.30 18.98 5.28
C ASP A 271 1.83 17.97 4.22
N PRO A 272 2.62 16.96 3.85
CA PRO A 272 2.33 16.08 2.71
C PRO A 272 1.25 15.02 2.98
N PHE A 273 0.24 15.32 3.80
CA PHE A 273 -0.87 14.42 4.13
C PHE A 273 -1.69 13.98 2.92
N PHE A 274 -1.64 14.74 1.81
CA PHE A 274 -2.31 14.39 0.56
C PHE A 274 -1.85 13.04 -0.02
N ALA A 275 -0.63 12.59 0.33
CA ALA A 275 -0.06 11.33 -0.15
C ALA A 275 -0.23 10.18 0.85
N LEU A 276 -0.75 10.44 2.05
CA LEU A 276 -0.73 9.48 3.16
C LEU A 276 -1.40 8.15 2.80
N SER A 277 -2.63 8.18 2.26
CA SER A 277 -3.38 6.97 1.89
C SER A 277 -2.64 6.14 0.84
N SER A 278 -2.14 6.81 -0.20
CA SER A 278 -1.43 6.16 -1.31
C SER A 278 -0.13 5.50 -0.85
N ILE A 279 0.65 6.16 0.01
CA ILE A 279 1.93 5.62 0.47
C ILE A 279 1.75 4.51 1.50
N LEU A 280 0.80 4.66 2.44
CA LEU A 280 0.49 3.62 3.45
C LEU A 280 0.02 2.30 2.83
N THR A 281 -0.61 2.38 1.66
CA THR A 281 -1.18 1.21 0.96
C THR A 281 -0.38 0.81 -0.28
N LEU A 282 0.74 1.47 -0.58
CA LEU A 282 1.50 1.26 -1.82
C LEU A 282 0.60 1.36 -3.07
N PHE A 283 -0.29 2.36 -3.05
CA PHE A 283 -1.33 2.63 -4.03
C PHE A 283 -2.41 1.54 -4.16
N SER A 284 -2.42 0.46 -3.36
CA SER A 284 -3.41 -0.61 -3.53
C SER A 284 -4.85 -0.19 -3.22
N HIS A 285 -5.03 0.85 -2.39
CA HIS A 285 -6.33 1.47 -2.17
C HIS A 285 -6.81 2.29 -3.38
N ASP A 286 -5.88 2.96 -4.07
CA ASP A 286 -6.17 3.85 -5.21
C ASP A 286 -6.25 3.07 -6.53
N LEU A 287 -5.45 2.02 -6.64
CA LEU A 287 -5.30 1.13 -7.79
C LEU A 287 -5.85 -0.23 -7.40
N ARG A 288 -7.12 -0.45 -7.72
CA ARG A 288 -7.71 -1.75 -7.44
C ARG A 288 -7.12 -2.81 -8.37
N PRO A 289 -6.73 -3.99 -7.85
CA PRO A 289 -6.34 -5.11 -8.68
C PRO A 289 -7.54 -5.50 -9.56
N GLN A 290 -7.36 -5.41 -10.88
CA GLN A 290 -8.37 -5.92 -11.81
C GLN A 290 -8.39 -7.45 -11.72
N SER A 291 -9.57 -8.04 -11.81
CA SER A 291 -9.78 -9.49 -11.68
C SER A 291 -9.28 -10.29 -12.88
N ASP A 292 -8.92 -9.63 -13.98
CA ASP A 292 -8.41 -10.27 -15.19
C ASP A 292 -6.88 -10.34 -15.11
N ASP A 293 -6.30 -11.49 -15.47
CA ASP A 293 -4.86 -11.84 -15.44
C ASP A 293 -3.89 -10.88 -16.19
N ALA A 294 -4.37 -9.72 -16.66
CA ALA A 294 -3.55 -8.65 -17.17
C ALA A 294 -2.66 -8.06 -16.05
N PRO A 295 -1.45 -7.56 -16.39
CA PRO A 295 -0.53 -7.01 -15.40
C PRO A 295 -1.09 -5.71 -14.80
N SER A 296 -1.86 -5.83 -13.72
CA SER A 296 -2.38 -4.66 -13.00
C SER A 296 -1.22 -3.81 -12.47
N ILE A 297 -1.37 -2.49 -12.59
CA ILE A 297 -0.37 -1.49 -12.17
C ILE A 297 0.00 -1.68 -10.69
N VAL A 298 -0.96 -2.02 -9.83
CA VAL A 298 -0.70 -2.25 -8.40
C VAL A 298 0.32 -3.37 -8.19
N PHE A 299 0.22 -4.47 -8.92
CA PHE A 299 1.18 -5.56 -8.78
C PHE A 299 2.57 -5.15 -9.29
N GLN A 300 2.65 -4.35 -10.35
CA GLN A 300 3.93 -3.82 -10.83
C GLN A 300 4.60 -2.87 -9.83
N VAL A 301 3.82 -2.11 -9.05
CA VAL A 301 4.37 -1.29 -7.94
C VAL A 301 5.04 -2.20 -6.91
N PHE A 302 4.38 -3.28 -6.51
CA PHE A 302 4.94 -4.23 -5.54
C PHE A 302 6.14 -5.01 -6.12
N ASP A 303 6.05 -5.44 -7.38
CA ASP A 303 7.16 -6.06 -8.12
C ASP A 303 8.39 -5.15 -8.05
N LEU A 304 8.23 -3.85 -8.32
CA LEU A 304 9.30 -2.87 -8.29
C LEU A 304 9.82 -2.60 -6.87
N VAL A 305 8.95 -2.48 -5.86
CA VAL A 305 9.35 -2.29 -4.45
C VAL A 305 10.22 -3.44 -3.97
N ILE A 306 9.79 -4.68 -4.22
CA ILE A 306 10.48 -5.90 -3.77
C ILE A 306 11.79 -6.06 -4.56
N SER A 307 11.77 -5.86 -5.87
CA SER A 307 12.95 -6.04 -6.74
C SER A 307 14.00 -4.94 -6.62
N ALA A 308 13.58 -3.72 -6.27
CA ALA A 308 14.48 -2.62 -5.92
C ALA A 308 14.86 -2.65 -4.43
N ASN A 309 14.20 -3.50 -3.63
CA ASN A 309 14.39 -3.61 -2.19
C ASN A 309 14.32 -2.23 -1.52
N SER A 310 13.32 -1.40 -1.85
CA SER A 310 13.27 -0.02 -1.34
C SER A 310 11.86 0.55 -1.27
N MET A 311 11.49 1.04 -0.09
CA MET A 311 10.26 1.81 0.13
C MET A 311 10.34 3.26 -0.41
N MET A 312 11.44 3.64 -1.08
CA MET A 312 11.50 4.89 -1.86
C MET A 312 10.65 4.83 -3.13
N VAL A 313 10.39 3.63 -3.67
CA VAL A 313 9.67 3.46 -4.93
C VAL A 313 8.30 4.15 -4.91
N PRO A 314 7.42 3.96 -3.89
CA PRO A 314 6.13 4.63 -3.87
C PRO A 314 6.23 6.15 -3.72
N LEU A 315 7.22 6.65 -2.97
CA LEU A 315 7.46 8.09 -2.81
C LEU A 315 7.90 8.74 -4.13
N VAL A 316 8.78 8.06 -4.88
CA VAL A 316 9.23 8.48 -6.21
C VAL A 316 8.07 8.44 -7.21
N ALA A 317 7.29 7.35 -7.22
CA ALA A 317 6.11 7.23 -8.08
C ALA A 317 5.08 8.33 -7.80
N TYR A 318 4.79 8.64 -6.53
CA TYR A 318 3.90 9.74 -6.18
C TYR A 318 4.44 11.10 -6.64
N SER A 319 5.76 11.30 -6.52
CA SER A 319 6.41 12.54 -6.98
C SER A 319 6.30 12.71 -8.50
N TYR A 320 6.47 11.64 -9.27
CA TYR A 320 6.25 11.67 -10.72
C TYR A 320 4.78 11.86 -11.09
N LEU A 321 3.84 11.30 -10.33
CA LEU A 321 2.42 11.54 -10.52
C LEU A 321 2.06 13.03 -10.35
N LEU A 322 2.61 13.70 -9.32
CA LEU A 322 2.46 15.15 -9.14
C LEU A 322 3.06 15.94 -10.31
N LEU A 323 4.25 15.55 -10.78
CA LEU A 323 4.93 16.20 -11.90
C LEU A 323 4.17 16.03 -13.22
N ALA A 324 3.59 14.85 -13.45
CA ALA A 324 2.82 14.56 -14.66
C ALA A 324 1.51 15.34 -14.69
N LYS A 325 0.89 15.61 -13.53
CA LYS A 325 -0.35 16.39 -13.40
C LYS A 325 -0.13 17.88 -13.10
N LYS A 326 1.12 18.37 -13.17
CA LYS A 326 1.46 19.73 -12.68
C LYS A 326 0.66 20.84 -13.35
N ASP A 327 0.38 20.73 -14.64
CA ASP A 327 -0.32 21.78 -15.38
C ASP A 327 -1.80 21.83 -14.99
N ASP A 328 -2.44 20.67 -14.82
CA ASP A 328 -3.82 20.55 -14.33
C ASP A 328 -3.94 21.04 -12.88
N LEU A 329 -2.98 20.67 -12.02
CA LEU A 329 -2.91 21.14 -10.63
C LEU A 329 -2.78 22.66 -10.57
N LEU A 330 -1.85 23.24 -11.35
CA LEU A 330 -1.65 24.69 -11.40
C LEU A 330 -2.86 25.43 -11.96
N LEU A 331 -3.51 24.88 -12.98
CA LEU A 331 -4.75 25.43 -13.53
C LEU A 331 -5.84 25.48 -12.46
N ARG A 332 -6.08 24.35 -11.77
CA ARG A 332 -7.14 24.23 -10.76
C ARG A 332 -6.89 25.08 -9.53
N TYR A 333 -5.64 25.19 -9.11
CA TYR A 333 -5.25 26.09 -8.04
C TYR A 333 -5.56 27.55 -8.41
N LYS A 334 -5.21 27.98 -9.63
CA LYS A 334 -5.50 29.34 -10.10
C LYS A 334 -7.01 29.61 -10.23
N GLU A 335 -7.79 28.65 -10.71
CA GLU A 335 -9.24 28.79 -10.87
C GLU A 335 -9.98 28.95 -9.52
N ASN A 336 -9.38 28.48 -8.42
CA ASN A 336 -10.04 28.43 -7.11
C ASN A 336 -9.37 29.29 -6.04
N ILE A 337 -8.29 30.00 -6.35
CA ILE A 337 -7.56 30.81 -5.36
C ILE A 337 -8.45 31.88 -4.70
N ASP A 338 -9.36 32.51 -5.46
CA ASP A 338 -10.27 33.53 -4.95
C ASP A 338 -11.44 32.97 -4.11
N ASN A 339 -11.62 31.64 -4.15
CA ASN A 339 -12.68 30.95 -3.42
C ASN A 339 -12.26 30.56 -2.00
N PHE A 340 -10.96 30.55 -1.70
CA PHE A 340 -10.41 30.06 -0.43
C PHE A 340 -9.57 31.13 0.28
N ASP A 341 -9.85 31.33 1.57
CA ASP A 341 -9.03 32.19 2.42
C ASP A 341 -7.73 31.48 2.89
N ASN A 342 -7.69 30.14 2.87
CA ASN A 342 -6.54 29.33 3.25
C ASN A 342 -5.94 28.58 2.05
N SER A 343 -4.73 28.97 1.64
CA SER A 343 -4.03 28.35 0.51
C SER A 343 -3.65 26.90 0.77
N THR A 344 -3.40 26.48 2.02
CA THR A 344 -3.04 25.08 2.32
C THR A 344 -4.20 24.14 2.04
N ASP A 345 -5.41 24.52 2.47
CA ASP A 345 -6.62 23.69 2.32
C ASP A 345 -7.00 23.57 0.84
N LEU A 346 -6.83 24.66 0.07
CA LEU A 346 -7.01 24.64 -1.37
C LEU A 346 -6.02 23.67 -2.03
N ILE A 347 -4.73 23.74 -1.70
CA ILE A 347 -3.72 22.85 -2.30
C ILE A 347 -4.04 21.39 -1.98
N HIS A 348 -4.38 21.09 -0.72
CA HIS A 348 -4.81 19.75 -0.32
C HIS A 348 -6.01 19.25 -1.11
N GLY A 349 -7.07 20.07 -1.22
CA GLY A 349 -8.28 19.73 -1.96
C GLY A 349 -8.01 19.50 -3.45
N VAL A 350 -7.21 20.37 -4.07
CA VAL A 350 -6.83 20.27 -5.49
C VAL A 350 -6.04 18.99 -5.75
N ILE A 351 -5.01 18.69 -4.93
CA ILE A 351 -4.26 17.44 -5.07
C ILE A 351 -5.22 16.25 -4.91
N GLN A 352 -6.02 16.20 -3.84
CA GLN A 352 -6.89 15.06 -3.59
C GLN A 352 -7.87 14.81 -4.74
N GLN A 353 -8.43 15.87 -5.33
CA GLN A 353 -9.35 15.76 -6.46
C GLN A 353 -8.65 15.32 -7.74
N GLU A 354 -7.54 15.96 -8.11
CA GLU A 354 -6.84 15.67 -9.36
C GLU A 354 -6.09 14.35 -9.31
N MET A 355 -5.73 13.83 -8.14
CA MET A 355 -5.10 12.52 -8.01
C MET A 355 -6.10 11.37 -8.23
N ILE A 356 -7.34 11.53 -7.75
CA ILE A 356 -8.44 10.56 -7.95
C ILE A 356 -8.99 10.63 -9.39
N ALA A 357 -9.02 11.81 -10.00
CA ALA A 357 -9.53 12.00 -11.36
C ALA A 357 -8.46 11.73 -12.44
N GLY A 358 -8.78 10.87 -13.42
CA GLY A 358 -8.09 10.88 -14.72
C GLY A 358 -6.71 10.20 -14.78
N SER A 359 -6.33 9.38 -13.80
CA SER A 359 -5.12 8.56 -13.91
C SER A 359 -5.37 7.36 -14.81
N SER A 360 -5.13 7.51 -16.12
CA SER A 360 -5.25 6.41 -17.08
C SER A 360 -4.18 5.33 -16.84
N VAL A 361 -4.41 4.12 -17.35
CA VAL A 361 -3.41 3.05 -17.34
C VAL A 361 -2.11 3.50 -18.02
N GLN A 362 -2.21 4.27 -19.11
CA GLN A 362 -1.06 4.83 -19.81
C GLN A 362 -0.24 5.77 -18.92
N LEU A 363 -0.91 6.70 -18.23
CA LEU A 363 -0.23 7.62 -17.31
C LEU A 363 0.54 6.85 -16.24
N TRP A 364 -0.04 5.79 -15.70
CA TRP A 364 0.62 4.94 -14.71
C TRP A 364 1.80 4.16 -15.26
N ASN A 365 1.72 3.66 -16.49
CA ASN A 365 2.87 3.05 -17.15
C ASN A 365 4.01 4.06 -17.30
N ASP A 366 3.72 5.28 -17.76
CA ASP A 366 4.72 6.35 -17.89
C ASP A 366 5.36 6.72 -16.53
N ILE A 367 4.54 6.78 -15.46
CA ILE A 367 5.02 7.03 -14.09
C ILE A 367 5.91 5.89 -13.60
N LEU A 368 5.54 4.64 -13.83
CA LEU A 368 6.33 3.49 -13.44
C LEU A 368 7.66 3.45 -14.21
N ASP A 369 7.65 3.73 -15.51
CA ASP A 369 8.88 3.81 -16.32
C ASP A 369 9.78 4.95 -15.86
N ALA A 370 9.23 6.11 -15.54
CA ALA A 370 10.00 7.21 -14.94
C ALA A 370 10.56 6.84 -13.56
N SER A 371 9.81 6.06 -12.77
CA SER A 371 10.23 5.60 -11.45
C SER A 371 11.35 4.56 -11.53
N ARG A 372 11.28 3.62 -12.48
CA ARG A 372 12.34 2.61 -12.76
C ARG A 372 13.66 3.26 -13.12
N ASN A 373 13.62 4.33 -13.92
CA ASN A 373 14.79 5.05 -14.40
C ASN A 373 15.29 6.13 -13.41
N SER A 374 14.59 6.34 -12.30
CA SER A 374 14.97 7.33 -11.31
C SER A 374 15.98 6.75 -10.32
N SER A 375 16.91 7.58 -9.88
CA SER A 375 17.70 7.27 -8.69
C SER A 375 16.77 7.12 -7.49
N LEU A 376 16.92 6.00 -6.77
CA LEU A 376 16.27 5.75 -5.48
C LEU A 376 17.13 6.23 -4.30
N GLU A 377 18.18 7.01 -4.59
CA GLU A 377 19.00 7.63 -3.55
C GLU A 377 18.20 8.66 -2.75
N LEU A 378 18.42 8.66 -1.45
CA LEU A 378 17.79 9.61 -0.54
C LEU A 378 18.31 11.03 -0.78
N PRO A 379 17.43 12.04 -0.80
CA PRO A 379 17.83 13.44 -0.72
C PRO A 379 18.84 13.70 0.41
N ARG A 380 19.74 14.68 0.22
CA ARG A 380 20.80 14.98 1.21
C ARG A 380 20.23 15.36 2.57
N GLU A 381 19.06 16.00 2.59
CA GLU A 381 18.36 16.42 3.79
C GLU A 381 17.64 15.27 4.52
N SER A 382 17.44 14.10 3.89
CA SER A 382 16.63 13.00 4.43
C SER A 382 17.09 12.50 5.78
N LYS A 383 18.40 12.44 6.05
CA LYS A 383 18.94 11.96 7.34
C LYS A 383 18.55 12.85 8.53
N LYS A 384 18.15 14.11 8.29
CA LYS A 384 17.67 15.03 9.33
C LYS A 384 16.17 14.91 9.57
N ILE A 385 15.44 14.41 8.58
CA ILE A 385 13.98 14.29 8.58
C ILE A 385 13.59 12.92 9.11
N LEU A 386 14.18 11.86 8.54
CA LEU A 386 13.85 10.49 8.87
C LEU A 386 14.38 10.07 10.23
N ASN A 387 13.59 9.23 10.89
CA ASN A 387 14.03 8.52 12.07
C ASN A 387 15.21 7.56 11.72
N LYS A 388 16.19 7.44 12.61
CA LYS A 388 17.44 6.69 12.36
C LYS A 388 17.27 5.18 12.12
N TYR A 389 16.12 4.62 12.47
CA TYR A 389 15.79 3.19 12.28
C TYR A 389 14.73 2.97 11.20
N SER A 390 14.40 4.04 10.46
CA SER A 390 13.45 4.00 9.37
C SER A 390 13.80 2.92 8.35
N VAL A 391 12.79 2.24 7.83
CA VAL A 391 12.92 1.28 6.72
C VAL A 391 13.66 1.86 5.51
N LEU A 392 13.59 3.18 5.29
CA LEU A 392 14.30 3.88 4.22
C LEU A 392 15.82 3.98 4.46
N LEU A 393 16.27 3.88 5.72
CA LEU A 393 17.68 3.97 6.11
C LEU A 393 18.29 2.61 6.46
N THR A 394 17.48 1.63 6.89
CA THR A 394 17.95 0.29 7.27
C THR A 394 18.10 -0.67 6.09
N ASN A 395 18.21 -0.14 4.88
CA ASN A 395 18.33 -0.94 3.69
C ASN A 395 19.77 -1.46 3.51
N SER A 396 19.97 -2.77 3.62
CA SER A 396 21.27 -3.43 3.41
C SER A 396 21.36 -4.03 2.00
N ARG A 397 22.59 -4.18 1.48
CA ARG A 397 22.82 -4.95 0.24
C ARG A 397 22.82 -6.46 0.48
N GLY A 398 23.11 -6.90 1.71
CA GLY A 398 23.21 -8.31 2.10
C GLY A 398 22.07 -8.77 3.02
N PRO A 399 21.92 -10.08 3.25
CA PRO A 399 20.87 -10.63 4.11
C PRO A 399 20.95 -10.03 5.51
N ILE A 400 19.80 -9.76 6.11
CA ILE A 400 19.64 -9.17 7.44
C ILE A 400 19.11 -10.25 8.37
N LEU A 401 19.65 -10.32 9.58
CA LEU A 401 19.19 -11.26 10.59
C LEU A 401 17.90 -10.74 11.26
N LEU A 402 17.00 -11.65 11.61
CA LEU A 402 15.75 -11.30 12.31
C LEU A 402 16.01 -10.53 13.61
N GLU A 403 17.02 -10.93 14.39
CA GLU A 403 17.41 -10.27 15.64
C GLU A 403 17.82 -8.80 15.44
N GLU A 404 18.47 -8.49 14.31
CA GLU A 404 18.86 -7.13 13.97
C GLU A 404 17.63 -6.27 13.63
N VAL A 405 16.70 -6.82 12.84
CA VAL A 405 15.44 -6.15 12.51
C VAL A 405 14.60 -5.90 13.76
N LEU A 406 14.50 -6.88 14.66
CA LEU A 406 13.81 -6.73 15.94
C LEU A 406 14.47 -5.68 16.84
N THR A 407 15.80 -5.61 16.83
CA THR A 407 16.55 -4.56 17.54
C THR A 407 16.23 -3.17 16.99
N TRP A 408 16.16 -3.01 15.67
CA TRP A 408 15.72 -1.74 15.07
C TRP A 408 14.29 -1.41 15.47
N LEU A 409 13.38 -2.36 15.36
CA LEU A 409 11.97 -2.19 15.72
C LEU A 409 11.78 -1.75 17.18
N SER A 410 12.42 -2.42 18.14
CA SER A 410 12.33 -2.02 19.56
C SER A 410 12.87 -0.61 19.80
N ARG A 411 13.98 -0.25 19.13
CA ARG A 411 14.57 1.10 19.25
C ARG A 411 13.74 2.16 18.55
N GLU A 412 13.07 1.81 17.45
CA GLU A 412 12.15 2.66 16.71
C GLU A 412 10.90 2.98 17.53
N ILE A 413 10.29 1.97 18.17
CA ILE A 413 9.14 2.13 19.08
C ILE A 413 9.51 3.07 20.24
N CYS A 414 10.65 2.82 20.91
CA CYS A 414 11.12 3.67 22.01
C CYS A 414 11.32 5.13 21.54
N LEU A 415 11.86 5.32 20.33
CA LEU A 415 12.02 6.65 19.75
C LEU A 415 10.66 7.30 19.51
N ASN A 416 9.69 6.58 18.94
CA ASN A 416 8.34 7.08 18.64
C ASN A 416 7.60 7.52 19.92
N GLU A 417 7.63 6.69 20.95
CA GLU A 417 7.05 7.00 22.28
C GLU A 417 7.72 8.21 22.94
N SER A 418 9.04 8.35 22.78
CA SER A 418 9.77 9.52 23.30
C SER A 418 9.37 10.81 22.59
N VAL A 419 9.07 10.76 21.28
CA VAL A 419 8.60 11.91 20.51
C VAL A 419 7.18 12.26 20.94
N GLY A 420 6.29 11.26 21.06
CA GLY A 420 4.94 11.43 21.58
C GLY A 420 4.92 12.06 22.98
N SER A 421 5.76 11.55 23.90
CA SER A 421 5.92 12.08 25.25
C SER A 421 6.47 13.51 25.28
N ARG A 422 7.42 13.84 24.40
CA ARG A 422 7.95 15.21 24.26
C ARG A 422 6.89 16.17 23.75
N ASN A 423 6.12 15.78 22.74
CA ASN A 423 5.03 16.58 22.20
C ASN A 423 3.94 16.81 23.27
N ALA A 424 3.55 15.76 24.00
CA ALA A 424 2.62 15.87 25.12
C ALA A 424 3.14 16.77 26.26
N ARG A 425 4.44 16.68 26.61
CA ARG A 425 5.08 17.58 27.60
C ARG A 425 5.17 19.02 27.13
N LEU A 426 5.40 19.28 25.84
CA LEU A 426 5.39 20.62 25.28
C LEU A 426 3.98 21.22 25.27
N ASP A 427 2.95 20.39 25.12
CA ASP A 427 1.56 20.83 25.28
C ASP A 427 1.16 21.00 26.75
N ASN A 428 1.71 20.22 27.69
CA ASN A 428 1.47 20.37 29.14
C ASN A 428 2.32 21.47 29.81
N LYS A 429 3.53 21.78 29.33
CA LYS A 429 4.37 22.90 29.82
C LYS A 429 3.85 24.25 29.37
N LYS A 430 3.01 24.28 28.35
CA LYS A 430 2.09 25.40 28.16
C LYS A 430 1.07 25.25 29.28
N SER A 431 1.22 26.01 30.38
CA SER A 431 0.12 26.25 31.33
C SER A 431 -1.18 26.46 30.55
N PRO A 432 -2.38 26.15 31.09
CA PRO A 432 -3.65 26.37 30.42
C PRO A 432 -3.99 27.87 30.36
N VAL A 433 -3.02 28.72 30.03
CA VAL A 433 -3.25 29.91 29.25
C VAL A 433 -3.55 29.39 27.85
N PRO A 434 -4.82 29.40 27.45
CA PRO A 434 -5.20 28.74 26.24
C PRO A 434 -4.52 29.44 25.06
N LYS A 435 -4.00 28.66 24.11
CA LYS A 435 -3.39 29.16 22.87
C LYS A 435 -4.32 30.10 22.08
N TRP A 436 -5.62 30.20 22.41
CA TRP A 436 -6.50 31.24 21.88
C TRP A 436 -6.15 32.66 22.33
N ARG A 437 -5.40 32.90 23.42
CA ARG A 437 -5.01 34.27 23.82
C ARG A 437 -3.75 34.82 23.15
N LEU A 438 -2.84 34.00 22.62
CA LEU A 438 -1.77 34.46 21.71
C LEU A 438 -2.21 34.43 20.24
N LEU A 439 -3.29 33.72 19.93
CA LEU A 439 -4.03 33.85 18.67
C LEU A 439 -5.13 34.93 18.70
N ALA A 440 -5.31 35.66 19.82
CA ALA A 440 -6.27 36.75 19.96
C ALA A 440 -5.67 38.14 19.66
N GLN A 441 -4.38 38.23 19.34
CA GLN A 441 -3.76 39.47 18.84
C GLN A 441 -3.42 39.42 17.33
N GLY A 442 -3.54 38.27 16.69
CA GLY A 442 -3.60 38.17 15.23
C GLY A 442 -5.04 38.23 14.75
N ARG A 443 -5.38 39.26 13.95
CA ARG A 443 -6.70 39.44 13.33
C ARG A 443 -7.07 38.23 12.45
N GLY A 444 -7.74 37.22 13.01
CA GLY A 444 -8.32 36.10 12.28
C GLY A 444 -9.55 35.58 13.04
N SER A 445 -10.70 35.49 12.35
CA SER A 445 -12.00 35.24 12.97
C SER A 445 -12.08 33.87 13.65
N ILE A 446 -12.57 33.87 14.89
CA ILE A 446 -12.78 32.71 15.78
C ILE A 446 -13.62 31.59 15.14
N LEU A 447 -14.41 31.90 14.10
CA LEU A 447 -15.30 30.97 13.41
C LEU A 447 -14.59 29.93 12.51
N VAL A 448 -13.41 30.23 11.96
CA VAL A 448 -12.70 29.31 11.05
C VAL A 448 -12.08 28.12 11.81
N LYS A 449 -11.79 28.29 13.10
CA LYS A 449 -11.27 27.20 13.96
C LYS A 449 -12.35 26.22 14.41
N PHE A 450 -13.62 26.62 14.31
CA PHE A 450 -14.77 25.75 14.58
C PHE A 450 -15.08 24.80 13.41
N SER A 451 -14.74 25.14 12.16
CA SER A 451 -15.13 24.34 10.99
C SER A 451 -14.37 23.00 10.88
N LEU A 452 -13.07 22.99 11.17
CA LEU A 452 -12.27 21.77 11.21
C LEU A 452 -12.67 20.88 12.41
N PHE A 453 -12.97 21.49 13.55
CA PHE A 453 -13.42 20.77 14.75
C PHE A 453 -14.81 20.16 14.54
N ILE A 454 -15.74 20.85 13.87
CA ILE A 454 -17.05 20.31 13.53
C ILE A 454 -16.94 19.21 12.47
N GLY A 455 -16.06 19.33 11.48
CA GLY A 455 -15.83 18.29 10.47
C GLY A 455 -15.24 17.01 11.09
N VAL A 456 -14.22 17.14 11.94
CA VAL A 456 -13.61 16.02 12.67
C VAL A 456 -14.57 15.45 13.71
N ALA A 457 -15.30 16.29 14.46
CA ALA A 457 -16.31 15.83 15.41
C ALA A 457 -17.51 15.15 14.72
N ALA A 458 -17.90 15.57 13.52
CA ALA A 458 -18.96 14.92 12.75
C ALA A 458 -18.51 13.57 12.16
N ILE A 459 -17.23 13.44 11.78
CA ILE A 459 -16.63 12.17 11.36
C ILE A 459 -16.49 11.23 12.55
N LEU A 460 -15.99 11.73 13.69
CA LEU A 460 -15.89 10.96 14.94
C LEU A 460 -17.26 10.58 15.51
N LEU A 461 -18.25 11.46 15.42
CA LEU A 461 -19.64 11.16 15.80
C LEU A 461 -20.28 10.16 14.83
N LYS A 462 -19.97 10.23 13.53
CA LYS A 462 -20.41 9.23 12.54
C LYS A 462 -19.80 7.84 12.82
N LEU A 463 -18.51 7.80 13.16
CA LEU A 463 -17.80 6.58 13.54
C LEU A 463 -18.30 6.02 14.88
N TYR A 464 -18.55 6.90 15.86
CA TYR A 464 -19.12 6.56 17.17
C TYR A 464 -20.59 6.07 17.07
N MET A 465 -21.39 6.66 16.19
CA MET A 465 -22.78 6.22 15.97
C MET A 465 -22.87 4.94 15.14
N GLN A 466 -21.94 4.66 14.22
CA GLN A 466 -21.82 3.35 13.56
C GLN A 466 -21.39 2.24 14.53
N SER A 467 -20.66 2.59 15.59
CA SER A 467 -20.38 1.67 16.71
C SER A 467 -21.61 1.40 17.60
N LEU A 468 -22.68 2.18 17.50
CA LEU A 468 -23.91 2.07 18.30
C LEU A 468 -25.08 1.40 17.56
N GLU A 469 -24.89 0.92 16.33
CA GLU A 469 -25.90 0.20 15.51
C GLU A 469 -26.33 -1.17 16.11
N GLY A 470 -26.03 -1.43 17.38
CA GLY A 470 -26.58 -2.54 18.16
C GLY A 470 -27.84 -2.23 18.96
N HIS A 471 -28.34 -0.99 19.04
CA HIS A 471 -29.52 -0.65 19.87
C HIS A 471 -30.66 -0.01 19.08
N GLN A 472 -31.83 -0.65 19.13
CA GLN A 472 -33.08 -0.24 18.49
C GLN A 472 -33.54 1.16 18.96
N GLY A 473 -33.70 2.08 18.00
CA GLY A 473 -34.18 3.44 18.24
C GLY A 473 -34.51 4.19 16.95
N HIS A 474 -35.20 3.54 16.02
CA HIS A 474 -35.57 4.11 14.72
C HIS A 474 -36.91 4.86 14.79
N ARG A 475 -36.89 6.19 14.62
CA ARG A 475 -37.92 6.97 13.87
C ARG A 475 -37.78 8.50 13.91
N ARG A 476 -36.92 9.09 14.76
CA ARG A 476 -36.73 10.56 14.80
C ARG A 476 -35.52 11.09 14.02
N ILE A 477 -34.63 10.22 13.54
CA ILE A 477 -33.35 10.62 12.91
C ILE A 477 -33.47 10.77 11.38
N GLU A 478 -34.43 10.11 10.72
CA GLU A 478 -34.62 10.20 9.25
C GLU A 478 -34.87 11.64 8.77
N LEU A 479 -35.60 12.46 9.54
CA LEU A 479 -35.91 13.85 9.16
C LEU A 479 -34.68 14.78 9.18
N TYR A 480 -33.68 14.51 10.04
CA TYR A 480 -32.42 15.28 10.05
C TYR A 480 -31.40 14.74 9.04
N PHE A 481 -31.54 13.48 8.62
CA PHE A 481 -30.65 12.83 7.66
C PHE A 481 -30.85 13.37 6.24
N ASP A 482 -32.08 13.73 5.86
CA ASP A 482 -32.37 14.33 4.55
C ASP A 482 -31.83 15.76 4.42
N GLN A 483 -31.77 16.53 5.52
CA GLN A 483 -31.14 17.85 5.55
C GLN A 483 -29.59 17.77 5.57
N ILE A 484 -29.01 16.67 6.04
CA ILE A 484 -27.54 16.48 6.08
C ILE A 484 -27.02 15.79 4.80
N LYS A 485 -27.82 14.93 4.16
CA LYS A 485 -27.52 14.40 2.82
C LYS A 485 -27.47 15.51 1.77
N SER A 486 -28.34 16.51 1.87
CA SER A 486 -28.29 17.68 0.98
C SER A 486 -27.01 18.53 1.19
N LEU A 487 -26.44 18.53 2.39
CA LEU A 487 -25.20 19.25 2.72
C LEU A 487 -23.91 18.48 2.35
N LYS A 488 -23.94 17.14 2.29
CA LYS A 488 -22.75 16.31 1.98
C LYS A 488 -22.35 16.24 0.50
N PHE A 489 -23.15 16.79 -0.41
CA PHE A 489 -22.89 16.69 -1.85
C PHE A 489 -23.01 18.00 -2.63
N LEU A 490 -23.44 19.10 -2.03
CA LEU A 490 -23.71 20.33 -2.79
C LEU A 490 -22.47 21.05 -3.34
N GLY A 491 -21.27 20.73 -2.86
CA GLY A 491 -19.99 21.32 -3.32
C GLY A 491 -19.09 20.39 -4.13
N LEU A 492 -19.11 19.08 -3.85
CA LEU A 492 -18.20 18.09 -4.46
C LEU A 492 -18.72 17.49 -5.77
N THR A 493 -20.00 17.70 -6.10
CA THR A 493 -20.59 17.31 -7.39
C THR A 493 -20.82 18.51 -8.31
N GLN A 494 -20.23 19.68 -7.99
CA GLN A 494 -20.28 20.83 -8.88
C GLN A 494 -19.49 20.52 -10.16
N PRO A 495 -19.90 21.05 -11.32
CA PRO A 495 -19.15 20.88 -12.56
C PRO A 495 -17.69 21.31 -12.34
N ARG A 496 -16.76 20.68 -13.09
CA ARG A 496 -15.28 20.80 -13.02
C ARG A 496 -14.67 22.22 -12.98
N ARG A 497 -15.47 23.30 -12.94
CA ARG A 497 -15.04 24.68 -13.18
C ARG A 497 -15.06 25.61 -11.98
N VAL A 498 -15.83 25.37 -10.92
CA VAL A 498 -15.91 26.31 -9.79
C VAL A 498 -16.15 25.57 -8.47
N TRP A 499 -15.21 25.62 -7.54
CA TRP A 499 -15.42 25.20 -6.16
C TRP A 499 -15.91 26.38 -5.32
N LEU A 500 -17.15 26.31 -4.86
CA LEU A 500 -17.64 27.24 -3.84
C LEU A 500 -17.23 26.71 -2.47
N ASP A 501 -16.51 27.52 -1.71
CA ASP A 501 -16.20 27.22 -0.30
C ASP A 501 -17.51 26.90 0.45
N PRO A 502 -17.66 25.67 0.99
CA PRO A 502 -18.85 25.26 1.74
C PRO A 502 -19.17 26.22 2.88
N LEU A 503 -18.16 26.86 3.46
CA LEU A 503 -18.28 27.78 4.59
C LEU A 503 -18.73 29.17 4.15
N LYS A 504 -18.26 29.66 2.99
CA LYS A 504 -18.71 30.94 2.40
C LYS A 504 -20.21 30.95 2.12
N THR A 505 -20.77 29.78 1.79
CA THR A 505 -22.21 29.59 1.56
C THR A 505 -22.99 29.53 2.89
N LEU A 506 -22.47 28.81 3.90
CA LEU A 506 -23.05 28.75 5.25
C LEU A 506 -22.99 30.10 5.99
N LEU A 507 -21.92 30.87 5.81
CA LEU A 507 -21.74 32.20 6.41
C LEU A 507 -22.66 33.27 5.82
N LYS A 508 -23.15 33.08 4.58
CA LYS A 508 -24.20 33.93 4.00
C LYS A 508 -25.59 33.64 4.59
N ILE A 509 -25.88 32.39 4.92
CA ILE A 509 -27.16 31.97 5.53
C ILE A 509 -27.27 32.45 6.99
N GLY A 510 -26.15 32.56 7.71
CA GLY A 510 -26.13 33.11 9.08
C GLY A 510 -26.19 34.64 9.19
N ARG A 511 -26.35 35.37 8.08
CA ARG A 511 -26.41 36.85 8.02
C ARG A 511 -27.75 37.41 7.49
N THR A 512 -28.74 36.55 7.25
CA THR A 512 -30.11 36.94 6.89
C THR A 512 -31.05 36.77 8.07
#